data_AF-A0A955NSI8-F1
#
_entry.id   AF-A0A955NSI8-F1
#
_cell.length_a   1.000
_cell.length_b   1.000
_cell.length_c   1.000
_cell.angle_alpha   90.00
_cell.angle_beta   90.00
_cell.angle_gamma   90.00
#
_symmetry.space_group_name_H-M   'P 1'
#
loop_
_entity.id
_entity.type
_entity.pdbx_description
1 polymer ?
#
loop_
_entity_poly.entity_id
_entity_poly.type
_entity_poly.pdbx_seq_one_letter_code
_entity_poly.pdbx_strand_id
1 'polypeptide(L)'
;MPTTQHDLFRYDIAKSYDWNYENAPDPVDIEVPDYPGEWDFMGIPTGSPLGMPAGPLLNGKWVLYYASLGFDVLTYKTVRTRERACYDLPNLQPV
;
A
#
# COMPACT_ATOMS: atom_id res chain seq x y z
N MET A 1 -8.47 25.19 -7.45
CA MET A 1 -8.37 24.10 -8.43
C MET A 1 -9.42 23.06 -8.06
N PRO A 2 -10.23 22.55 -9.00
CA PRO A 2 -11.17 21.50 -8.68
C PRO A 2 -10.38 20.21 -8.45
N THR A 3 -10.40 19.67 -7.24
CA THR A 3 -9.81 18.38 -6.93
C THR A 3 -10.60 17.32 -7.70
N THR A 4 -10.03 16.76 -8.76
CA THR A 4 -10.59 15.56 -9.38
C THR A 4 -10.65 14.49 -8.31
N GLN A 5 -11.85 14.14 -7.87
CA GLN A 5 -12.05 13.10 -6.88
C GLN A 5 -11.75 11.77 -7.56
N HIS A 6 -10.53 11.29 -7.35
CA HIS A 6 -10.15 9.94 -7.72
C HIS A 6 -10.75 9.00 -6.67
N ASP A 7 -11.49 7.98 -7.11
CA ASP A 7 -11.91 6.91 -6.22
C ASP A 7 -10.65 6.12 -5.82
N LEU A 8 -10.10 6.46 -4.66
CA LEU A 8 -8.93 5.78 -4.11
C LEU A 8 -9.36 4.47 -3.45
N PHE A 9 -8.95 3.38 -4.09
CA PHE A 9 -9.16 2.04 -3.60
C PHE A 9 -8.24 1.73 -2.41
N ARG A 10 -8.72 0.83 -1.55
CA ARG A 10 -8.03 0.30 -0.37
C ARG A 10 -8.50 -1.13 -0.15
N TYR A 11 -7.79 -1.88 0.69
CA TYR A 11 -8.17 -3.25 1.03
C TYR A 11 -9.66 -3.31 1.44
N ASP A 12 -10.44 -4.14 0.76
CA ASP A 12 -11.86 -4.33 1.05
C ASP A 12 -12.03 -5.41 2.11
N ILE A 13 -12.41 -4.98 3.32
CA ILE A 13 -12.66 -5.85 4.48
C ILE A 13 -13.88 -6.75 4.32
N ALA A 14 -14.76 -6.46 3.35
CA ALA A 14 -15.91 -7.31 3.02
C ALA A 14 -15.56 -8.43 2.03
N LYS A 15 -14.31 -8.47 1.53
CA LYS A 15 -13.82 -9.46 0.56
C LYS A 15 -12.76 -10.36 1.18
N SER A 16 -12.54 -11.52 0.57
CA SER A 16 -11.48 -12.44 1.00
C SER A 16 -10.09 -11.86 0.72
N TYR A 17 -9.08 -12.41 1.38
CA TYR A 17 -7.68 -12.09 1.08
C TYR A 17 -7.36 -12.36 -0.38
N ASP A 18 -7.74 -13.54 -0.89
CA ASP A 18 -7.46 -13.95 -2.28
C ASP A 18 -8.10 -12.99 -3.29
N TRP A 19 -9.33 -12.55 -3.02
CA TRP A 19 -9.98 -11.55 -3.88
C TRP A 19 -9.20 -10.24 -3.89
N ASN A 20 -8.79 -9.71 -2.74
CA ASN A 20 -7.97 -8.49 -2.69
C ASN A 20 -6.59 -8.69 -3.34
N TYR A 21 -6.02 -9.90 -3.22
CA TYR A 21 -4.74 -10.25 -3.83
C TYR A 21 -4.83 -10.21 -5.36
N GLU A 22 -5.89 -10.75 -5.94
CA GLU A 22 -6.14 -10.79 -7.38
C GLU A 22 -6.58 -9.43 -7.95
N ASN A 23 -7.36 -8.66 -7.17
CA ASN A 23 -7.99 -7.40 -7.57
C ASN A 23 -7.25 -6.18 -6.99
N ALA A 24 -5.92 -6.17 -7.13
CA ALA A 24 -5.14 -4.99 -6.81
C ALA A 24 -5.52 -3.82 -7.76
N PRO A 25 -5.67 -2.59 -7.26
CA PRO A 25 -5.94 -1.43 -8.11
C PRO A 25 -4.77 -1.16 -9.05
N ASP A 26 -5.06 -0.58 -10.21
CA ASP A 26 -4.02 -0.07 -11.11
C ASP A 26 -3.39 1.20 -10.51
N PRO A 27 -2.09 1.46 -10.76
CA PRO A 27 -1.47 2.73 -10.43
C PRO A 27 -2.24 3.91 -11.00
N VAL A 28 -2.31 4.99 -10.24
CA VAL A 28 -3.05 6.21 -10.61
C VAL A 28 -2.09 7.32 -10.97
N ASP A 29 -2.52 8.23 -11.85
CA ASP A 29 -1.80 9.46 -12.13
C ASP A 29 -2.49 10.58 -11.36
N ILE A 30 -1.96 10.89 -10.18
CA ILE A 30 -2.47 11.98 -9.32
C ILE A 30 -1.37 12.99 -9.04
N GLU A 31 -1.77 14.24 -8.86
CA GLU A 31 -0.87 15.27 -8.36
C GLU A 31 -0.54 14.97 -6.90
N VAL A 32 0.69 14.51 -6.65
CA VAL A 32 1.22 14.29 -5.31
C VAL A 32 1.73 15.64 -4.77
N PRO A 33 1.21 16.12 -3.63
CA PRO A 33 1.67 17.37 -3.05
C PRO A 33 3.11 17.23 -2.55
N ASP A 34 3.92 18.26 -2.78
CA ASP A 34 5.25 18.35 -2.19
C ASP A 34 5.18 18.36 -0.65
N TYR A 35 6.12 17.69 -0.01
CA TYR A 35 6.28 17.68 1.44
C TYR A 35 7.57 18.41 1.84
N PRO A 36 7.52 19.69 2.25
CA PRO A 36 8.70 20.50 2.48
C PRO A 36 9.67 19.88 3.50
N GLY A 37 10.97 19.89 3.18
CA GLY A 37 12.03 19.37 4.03
C GLY A 37 13.05 18.54 3.26
N GLU A 38 14.07 18.08 3.98
CA GLU A 38 14.98 17.05 3.50
C GLU A 38 14.68 15.77 4.27
N TRP A 39 14.35 14.71 3.55
CA TRP A 39 13.97 13.43 4.12
C TRP A 39 14.89 12.33 3.59
N ASP A 40 15.25 11.41 4.47
CA ASP A 40 15.94 10.19 4.09
C ASP A 40 15.40 9.00 4.89
N PHE A 41 15.47 7.81 4.27
CA PHE A 41 15.28 6.55 4.95
C PHE A 41 16.55 5.72 4.80
N MET A 42 17.25 5.49 5.91
CA MET A 42 18.51 4.74 5.93
C MET A 42 19.59 5.37 5.01
N GLY A 43 19.66 6.69 4.93
CA GLY A 43 20.62 7.42 4.11
C GLY A 43 20.25 7.50 2.62
N ILE A 44 19.06 7.03 2.23
CA ILE A 44 18.51 7.17 0.88
C ILE A 44 17.51 8.33 0.88
N PRO A 45 17.72 9.38 0.07
CA PRO A 45 16.79 10.51 0.00
C PRO A 45 15.37 10.09 -0.42
N THR A 46 14.36 10.68 0.22
CA THR A 46 12.93 10.48 -0.09
C THR A 46 12.21 11.81 -0.30
N GLY A 47 11.10 11.81 -1.02
CA GLY A 47 10.29 13.02 -1.25
C GLY A 47 9.49 13.47 -0.02
N SER A 48 9.23 12.55 0.91
CA SER A 48 8.47 12.79 2.14
C SER A 48 8.90 11.83 3.25
N PRO A 49 8.45 12.05 4.51
CA PRO A 49 8.63 11.10 5.60
C PRO A 49 7.56 9.99 5.62
N LEU A 50 6.68 9.92 4.61
CA LEU A 50 5.52 9.02 4.63
C LEU A 50 5.90 7.63 4.14
N GLY A 51 5.55 6.63 4.94
CA GLY A 51 5.73 5.22 4.62
C GLY A 51 4.44 4.43 4.71
N MET A 52 4.35 3.36 3.93
CA MET A 52 3.22 2.44 3.89
C MET A 52 3.62 1.08 4.50
N PRO A 53 2.96 0.63 5.59
CA PRO A 53 3.25 -0.66 6.19
C PRO A 53 2.83 -1.84 5.31
N ALA A 54 3.44 -3.00 5.57
CA ALA A 54 3.28 -4.22 4.75
C ALA A 54 1.88 -4.81 4.70
N GLY A 55 1.01 -4.53 5.68
CA GLY A 55 -0.31 -5.15 5.80
C GLY A 55 -1.16 -4.99 4.53
N PRO A 56 -1.40 -3.75 4.06
CA PRO A 56 -2.17 -3.51 2.83
C PRO A 56 -1.41 -3.82 1.52
N LEU A 57 -0.10 -4.05 1.58
CA LEU A 57 0.77 -4.24 0.42
C LEU A 57 0.85 -5.70 0.00
N LEU A 58 -0.29 -6.28 -0.39
CA LEU A 58 -0.46 -7.74 -0.53
C LEU A 58 0.44 -8.39 -1.60
N ASN A 59 0.92 -7.63 -2.58
CA ASN A 59 1.84 -8.06 -3.63
C ASN A 59 2.44 -6.83 -4.33
N GLY A 60 3.24 -7.07 -5.38
CA GLY A 60 3.86 -5.98 -6.15
C GLY A 60 2.88 -5.00 -6.79
N LYS A 61 1.66 -5.43 -7.16
CA LYS A 61 0.65 -4.53 -7.73
C LYS A 61 0.15 -3.52 -6.70
N TRP A 62 -0.12 -3.97 -5.48
CA TRP A 62 -0.47 -3.09 -4.36
C TRP A 62 0.66 -2.11 -4.02
N VAL A 63 1.93 -2.54 -4.10
CA VAL A 63 3.08 -1.65 -3.93
C VAL A 63 3.10 -0.56 -5.00
N LEU A 64 2.93 -0.92 -6.27
CA LEU A 64 2.92 0.08 -7.35
C LEU A 64 1.76 1.07 -7.21
N TYR A 65 0.58 0.59 -6.81
CA TYR A 65 -0.56 1.46 -6.54
C TYR A 65 -0.28 2.46 -5.42
N TYR A 66 0.17 2.00 -4.25
CA TYR A 66 0.49 2.92 -3.15
C TYR A 66 1.69 3.84 -3.48
N ALA A 67 2.66 3.39 -4.27
CA ALA A 67 3.73 4.27 -4.74
C ALA A 67 3.17 5.41 -5.62
N SER A 68 2.20 5.12 -6.49
CA SER A 68 1.53 6.13 -7.30
C SER A 68 0.66 7.11 -6.50
N LEU A 69 0.33 6.78 -5.24
CA LEU A 69 -0.33 7.71 -4.32
C LEU A 69 0.65 8.67 -3.61
N GLY A 70 1.96 8.55 -3.87
CA GLY A 70 2.99 9.42 -3.30
C GLY A 70 3.64 8.91 -2.01
N PHE A 71 3.50 7.63 -1.66
CA PHE A 71 4.26 7.06 -0.54
C PHE A 71 5.69 6.73 -0.99
N ASP A 72 6.69 7.25 -0.26
CA ASP A 72 8.10 7.05 -0.59
C ASP A 72 8.67 5.75 -0.03
N VAL A 73 8.25 5.34 1.18
CA VAL A 73 8.79 4.16 1.87
C VAL A 73 7.75 3.04 1.92
N LEU A 74 7.84 2.08 0.99
CA LEU A 74 6.88 0.98 0.93
C LEU A 74 7.47 -0.30 1.52
N THR A 75 6.87 -0.80 2.60
CA THR A 75 7.30 -2.06 3.21
C THR A 75 6.63 -3.23 2.46
N TYR A 76 7.39 -3.99 1.67
CA TYR A 76 6.83 -5.16 0.99
C TYR A 76 6.20 -6.17 1.97
N LYS A 77 5.18 -6.92 1.53
CA LYS A 77 4.54 -7.95 2.36
C LYS A 77 5.55 -8.89 3.02
N THR A 78 5.17 -9.42 4.17
CA THR A 78 5.89 -10.53 4.80
C THR A 78 5.99 -11.71 3.84
N VAL A 79 7.22 -12.04 3.44
CA VAL A 79 7.54 -13.20 2.60
C VAL A 79 7.87 -14.39 3.50
N ARG A 80 7.34 -15.56 3.15
CA ARG A 80 7.63 -16.84 3.81
C ARG A 80 8.43 -17.71 2.85
N THR A 81 9.32 -18.55 3.38
CA THR A 81 10.10 -19.51 2.58
C THR A 81 9.23 -20.61 1.94
N ARG A 82 8.00 -20.78 2.44
CA ARG A 82 7.00 -21.70 1.91
C ARG A 82 5.65 -21.02 1.84
N GLU A 83 4.86 -21.42 0.86
CA GLU A 83 3.48 -20.99 0.73
C GLU A 83 2.67 -21.40 1.96
N ARG A 84 1.77 -20.50 2.39
CA ARG A 84 0.84 -20.74 3.49
C ARG A 84 -0.44 -19.98 3.23
N ALA A 85 -1.56 -20.70 3.22
CA ALA A 85 -2.88 -20.09 3.16
C ALA A 85 -3.15 -19.20 4.38
N CYS A 86 -4.06 -18.23 4.22
CA CYS A 86 -4.58 -17.44 5.33
C CYS A 86 -5.34 -18.33 6.32
N TYR A 87 -5.44 -17.86 7.57
CA TYR A 87 -6.33 -18.48 8.56
C TYR A 87 -7.80 -18.22 8.20
N ASP A 88 -8.67 -19.14 8.60
CA ASP A 88 -10.12 -18.98 8.52
C ASP A 88 -10.59 -17.73 9.29
N LEU A 89 -11.73 -17.18 8.87
CA LEU A 89 -12.32 -16.01 9.53
C LEU A 89 -12.91 -16.39 10.90
N PRO A 90 -12.77 -15.52 11.93
CA PRO A 90 -12.09 -14.23 11.89
C PRO A 90 -10.58 -14.36 12.06
N ASN A 91 -9.81 -13.85 11.09
CA ASN A 91 -8.35 -13.88 11.09
C ASN A 91 -7.71 -12.53 11.47
N LEU A 92 -8.53 -11.54 11.82
CA LEU A 92 -8.15 -10.28 12.46
C LEU A 92 -8.71 -10.29 13.88
N GLN A 93 -7.84 -10.18 14.87
CA GLN A 93 -8.21 -10.07 16.28
C GLN A 93 -7.95 -8.62 16.72
N PRO A 94 -8.88 -7.97 17.44
CA PRO A 94 -8.59 -6.71 18.09
C PRO A 94 -7.44 -6.91 19.09
N VAL A 95 -6.51 -5.94 19.10
CA VAL A 95 -5.43 -5.84 20.09
C VAL A 95 -5.85 -5.01 21.28
#